data_AF-A0A9N9MKM7-F1
#
_entry.id   AF-A0A9N9MKM7-F1
#
_cell.length_a   1.000
_cell.length_b   1.000
_cell.length_c   1.000
_cell.angle_alpha   90.00
_cell.angle_beta   90.00
_cell.angle_gamma   90.00
#
_symmetry.space_group_name_H-M   'P 1'
#
loop_
_entity.id
_entity.type
_entity.pdbx_description
1 polymer ?
#
loop_
_entity_poly.entity_id
_entity_poly.type
_entity_poly.pdbx_seq_one_letter_code
_entity_poly.pdbx_strand_id
1 'polypeptide(L)'
;MYGSSEPTECGASAPLITVCQLVVTNMKASMPHGNIVRHVLSTEASLVMYNGLAAYGRSRDKHFVQEMHETGISVSPNRVTAVTSQLCRMVVKRALEEKVVCPSNLRKDLFTVAAIDNFDVKATSLSGNSEFHGTSISIFQHPTSSHKGVTRTFCTNYTDVKAGGERSVPELPDFYSTVPDFVLPSKRPSPPESNLVVAAKVVGEGNYYEHFKVTHVKRAREVHQVTASVLHTLLLEAYENDDPDNLDVDLWVLERGKENPTFYYWLQVLNHHILLSTFVKSIRQSNFLLYKECLHRMLPWFFLFDRQNYARWLKVHSMNLEELEEKAPELHQQFLLGKFTVNATGKKDSAVGIDHRHEQNNKELKSSGGAVGLTHHPAALRRFTVGAPKVSRLLHEFNSGNCPEEEDDELEIHHEQTTSYQTRFLDMCTALRDIFNEYENPFSVSDPNLLVIDVSRVVMEESVAQELMSAEAKGTALVKSFVEDRLVNNTKTKIFDPIKKCSFVIFGKKRRIKVHCCSKHSNLPCSFIRDFSLSALPGT
;
A
#
# COMPACT_ATOMS: atom_id res chain seq x y z
N MET A 1 -9.85 -0.53 -40.25
CA MET A 1 -8.87 -1.51 -40.76
C MET A 1 -7.65 -1.49 -39.85
N TYR A 2 -7.73 -2.13 -38.68
CA TYR A 2 -6.53 -2.46 -37.90
C TYR A 2 -6.86 -3.75 -37.18
N GLY A 3 -6.32 -4.84 -37.70
CA GLY A 3 -6.67 -6.21 -37.35
C GLY A 3 -6.15 -7.13 -38.43
N SER A 4 -4.84 -7.41 -38.39
CA SER A 4 -4.30 -8.64 -38.97
C SER A 4 -3.65 -9.40 -37.83
N SER A 5 -4.35 -10.43 -37.37
CA SER A 5 -3.93 -11.43 -36.41
C SER A 5 -3.02 -12.48 -37.07
N GLU A 6 -2.04 -12.04 -37.86
CA GLU A 6 -0.99 -12.93 -38.36
C GLU A 6 0.34 -12.54 -37.72
N PRO A 7 1.09 -13.52 -37.17
CA PRO A 7 2.41 -13.25 -36.63
C PRO A 7 3.32 -12.87 -37.80
N THR A 8 3.61 -11.58 -37.95
CA THR A 8 4.71 -11.16 -38.83
C THR A 8 5.99 -11.84 -38.35
N GLU A 9 6.81 -12.34 -39.29
CA GLU A 9 8.08 -13.08 -39.10
C GLU A 9 9.10 -12.46 -38.12
N CYS A 10 8.83 -11.27 -37.58
CA CYS A 10 9.71 -10.48 -36.72
C CYS A 10 9.47 -10.67 -35.20
N GLY A 11 8.44 -11.41 -34.74
CA GLY A 11 8.18 -11.60 -33.30
C GLY A 11 7.84 -10.31 -32.53
N ALA A 12 7.53 -9.22 -33.24
CA ALA A 12 7.14 -7.94 -32.68
C ALA A 12 5.69 -7.99 -32.15
N SER A 13 5.44 -7.38 -30.99
CA SER A 13 4.08 -7.30 -30.43
C SER A 13 3.16 -6.44 -31.30
N ALA A 14 1.87 -6.76 -31.35
CA ALA A 14 0.87 -6.01 -32.12
C ALA A 14 0.84 -4.48 -31.83
N PRO A 15 1.06 -4.00 -30.59
CA PRO A 15 1.22 -2.58 -30.31
C PRO A 15 2.45 -1.97 -30.99
N LEU A 16 3.58 -2.68 -31.01
CA LEU A 16 4.80 -2.23 -31.68
C LEU A 16 4.58 -2.12 -33.18
N ILE A 17 3.93 -3.11 -33.79
CA ILE A 17 3.59 -3.10 -35.22
C ILE A 17 2.68 -1.92 -35.54
N THR A 18 1.67 -1.64 -34.70
CA THR A 18 0.75 -0.52 -34.89
C THR A 18 1.47 0.83 -34.83
N VAL A 19 2.38 1.02 -33.87
CA VAL A 19 3.19 2.25 -33.77
C VAL A 19 4.13 2.37 -34.97
N CYS A 20 4.81 1.29 -35.36
CA CYS A 20 5.69 1.28 -36.53
C CYS A 20 4.94 1.59 -37.82
N GLN A 21 3.75 1.00 -38.03
CA GLN A 21 2.88 1.31 -39.17
C GLN A 21 2.43 2.77 -39.15
N LEU A 22 2.09 3.32 -37.99
CA LEU A 22 1.73 4.73 -37.83
C LEU A 22 2.89 5.64 -38.23
N VAL A 23 4.10 5.38 -37.73
CA VAL A 23 5.32 6.13 -38.08
C VAL A 23 5.62 6.02 -39.57
N VAL A 24 5.60 4.81 -40.13
CA VAL A 24 5.89 4.54 -41.54
C VAL A 24 4.85 5.20 -42.45
N THR A 25 3.56 5.11 -42.15
CA THR A 25 2.50 5.78 -42.90
C THR A 25 2.67 7.30 -42.87
N ASN A 26 3.00 7.85 -41.70
CA ASN A 26 3.23 9.29 -41.55
C ASN A 26 4.53 9.78 -42.21
N MET A 27 5.55 8.94 -42.34
CA MET A 27 6.82 9.27 -43.00
C MET A 27 6.80 9.02 -44.52
N LYS A 28 6.03 8.03 -45.01
CA LYS A 28 5.93 7.69 -46.45
C LYS A 28 5.11 8.69 -47.26
N ALA A 29 4.21 9.45 -46.63
CA ALA A 29 3.59 10.59 -47.28
C ALA A 29 4.67 11.69 -47.48
N SER A 30 5.19 11.84 -48.71
CA SER A 30 6.24 12.81 -49.06
C SER A 30 6.02 14.18 -48.42
N MET A 31 6.99 14.61 -47.60
CA MET A 31 6.96 15.86 -46.83
C MET A 31 7.11 17.08 -47.76
N PRO A 32 6.06 17.89 -47.98
CA PRO A 32 6.21 19.16 -48.68
C PRO A 32 6.93 20.15 -47.78
N HIS A 33 7.80 21.00 -48.34
CA HIS A 33 8.47 22.08 -47.61
C HIS A 33 7.46 23.21 -47.28
N GLY A 34 6.66 23.04 -46.22
CA GLY A 34 5.67 24.01 -45.75
C GLY A 34 5.20 23.75 -44.31
N ASN A 35 4.26 24.55 -43.78
CA ASN A 35 3.64 24.32 -42.46
C ASN A 35 2.85 23.01 -42.46
N ILE A 36 3.45 21.93 -41.95
CA ILE A 36 2.86 20.59 -41.96
C ILE A 36 1.72 20.51 -40.93
N VAL A 37 0.48 20.34 -41.40
CA VAL A 37 -0.65 19.95 -40.57
C VAL A 37 -0.68 18.42 -40.47
N ARG A 38 -0.04 17.85 -39.44
CA ARG A 38 0.07 16.39 -39.25
C ARG A 38 -1.25 15.72 -38.87
N HIS A 39 -2.09 16.41 -38.09
CA HIS A 39 -3.38 15.90 -37.65
C HIS A 39 -4.45 16.93 -37.92
N VAL A 40 -5.51 16.50 -38.61
CA VAL A 40 -6.71 17.31 -38.85
C VAL A 40 -7.77 16.85 -37.86
N LEU A 41 -8.45 17.80 -37.22
CA LEU A 41 -9.46 17.53 -36.19
C LEU A 41 -10.56 16.54 -36.62
N SER A 42 -10.94 16.54 -37.89
CA SER A 42 -11.98 15.65 -38.44
C SER A 42 -11.54 14.20 -38.64
N THR A 43 -10.22 13.94 -38.65
CA THR A 43 -9.64 12.61 -38.92
C THR A 43 -8.54 12.24 -37.89
N GLU A 44 -8.50 12.94 -36.75
CA GLU A 44 -7.54 12.73 -35.67
C GLU A 44 -7.76 11.34 -35.04
N ALA A 45 -6.78 10.45 -35.16
CA ALA A 45 -6.87 9.12 -34.59
C ALA A 45 -6.82 9.15 -33.05
N SER A 46 -7.73 8.41 -32.39
CA SER A 46 -7.83 8.34 -30.93
C SER A 46 -6.51 7.94 -30.25
N LEU A 47 -5.75 7.02 -30.86
CA LEU A 47 -4.45 6.56 -30.34
C LEU A 47 -3.42 7.69 -30.24
N VAL A 48 -3.40 8.61 -31.20
CA VAL A 48 -2.44 9.73 -31.25
C VAL A 48 -2.76 10.76 -30.16
N MET A 49 -4.06 11.00 -29.91
CA MET A 49 -4.51 11.80 -28.77
C MET A 49 -4.18 11.12 -27.43
N TYR A 50 -4.44 9.81 -27.32
CA TYR A 50 -4.10 9.02 -26.15
C TYR A 50 -2.61 9.11 -25.81
N ASN A 51 -1.73 8.92 -26.81
CA ASN A 51 -0.29 9.04 -26.64
C ASN A 51 0.12 10.41 -26.11
N GLY A 52 -0.46 11.50 -26.64
CA GLY A 52 -0.19 12.86 -26.15
C GLY A 52 -0.64 13.10 -24.72
N LEU A 53 -1.86 12.68 -24.37
CA LEU A 53 -2.37 12.80 -23.00
C LEU A 53 -1.57 11.94 -22.02
N ALA A 54 -1.21 10.71 -22.39
CA ALA A 54 -0.47 9.78 -21.55
C ALA A 54 0.98 10.23 -21.33
N ALA A 55 1.67 10.65 -22.39
CA ALA A 55 3.03 11.19 -22.31
C ALA A 55 3.05 12.45 -21.44
N TYR A 56 2.18 13.42 -21.74
CA TYR A 56 2.11 14.67 -20.97
C TYR A 56 1.70 14.44 -19.51
N GLY A 57 0.79 13.49 -19.23
CA GLY A 57 0.38 13.15 -17.87
C GLY A 57 1.54 12.61 -17.02
N ARG A 58 2.42 11.81 -17.61
CA ARG A 58 3.55 11.15 -16.93
C ARG A 58 4.75 12.07 -16.73
N SER A 59 5.15 12.82 -17.77
CA SER A 59 6.36 13.65 -17.75
C SER A 59 6.08 15.12 -17.43
N ARG A 60 4.86 15.60 -17.74
CA ARG A 60 4.49 17.03 -17.79
C ARG A 60 5.42 17.87 -18.68
N ASP A 61 6.10 17.22 -19.61
CA ASP A 61 7.04 17.83 -20.51
C ASP A 61 6.40 18.05 -21.89
N LYS A 62 6.29 19.33 -22.28
CA LYS A 62 5.76 19.72 -23.59
C LYS A 62 6.77 19.45 -24.71
N HIS A 63 8.08 19.47 -24.42
CA HIS A 63 9.11 19.20 -25.41
C HIS A 63 9.09 17.74 -25.82
N PHE A 64 9.02 16.82 -24.85
CA PHE A 64 8.83 15.39 -25.17
C PHE A 64 7.59 15.13 -26.04
N VAL A 65 6.45 15.76 -25.72
CA VAL A 65 5.23 15.64 -26.55
C VAL A 65 5.43 16.25 -27.95
N GLN A 66 6.20 17.34 -28.06
CA GLN A 66 6.53 17.97 -29.33
C GLN A 66 7.39 17.05 -30.20
N GLU A 67 8.40 16.39 -29.65
CA GLU A 67 9.22 15.39 -30.35
C GLU A 67 8.37 14.20 -30.84
N MET A 68 7.45 13.72 -30.00
CA MET A 68 6.48 12.69 -30.40
C MET A 68 5.53 13.17 -31.50
N HIS A 69 5.18 14.47 -31.51
CA HIS A 69 4.36 15.05 -32.56
C HIS A 69 5.11 15.18 -33.88
N GLU A 70 6.39 15.58 -33.83
CA GLU A 70 7.28 15.67 -34.99
C GLU A 70 7.54 14.30 -35.64
N THR A 71 7.41 13.22 -34.89
CA THR A 71 7.45 11.84 -35.41
C THR A 71 6.07 11.30 -35.81
N GLY A 72 5.00 12.07 -35.60
CA GLY A 72 3.62 11.70 -35.93
C GLY A 72 2.98 10.70 -34.96
N ILE A 73 3.61 10.43 -33.83
CA ILE A 73 3.15 9.48 -32.81
C ILE A 73 2.12 10.12 -31.86
N SER A 74 2.15 11.45 -31.76
CA SER A 74 1.32 12.24 -30.84
C SER A 74 0.71 13.49 -31.49
N VAL A 75 -0.36 14.00 -30.87
CA VAL A 75 -0.90 15.32 -31.20
C VAL A 75 0.00 16.41 -30.64
N SER A 76 -0.13 17.63 -31.17
CA SER A 76 0.71 18.74 -30.69
C SER A 76 0.49 19.04 -29.19
N PRO A 77 1.50 19.56 -28.47
CA PRO A 77 1.33 19.98 -27.07
C PRO A 77 0.20 21.01 -26.87
N ASN A 78 -0.03 21.85 -27.88
CA ASN A 78 -1.15 22.79 -27.90
C ASN A 78 -2.51 22.08 -27.93
N ARG A 79 -2.62 21.00 -28.72
CA ARG A 79 -3.82 20.18 -28.79
C ARG A 79 -4.10 19.46 -27.47
N VAL A 80 -3.07 18.89 -26.82
CA VAL A 80 -3.16 18.33 -25.45
C VAL A 80 -3.67 19.37 -24.45
N THR A 81 -3.09 20.58 -24.49
CA THR A 81 -3.51 21.68 -23.60
C THR A 81 -4.94 22.13 -23.88
N ALA A 82 -5.36 22.19 -25.15
CA ALA A 82 -6.73 22.56 -25.53
C ALA A 82 -7.75 21.55 -25.01
N VAL A 83 -7.51 20.26 -25.23
CA VAL A 83 -8.39 19.17 -24.77
C VAL A 83 -8.49 19.16 -23.24
N THR A 84 -7.36 19.26 -22.54
CA THR A 84 -7.36 19.29 -21.07
C THR A 84 -8.09 20.53 -20.51
N SER A 85 -7.98 21.70 -21.16
CA SER A 85 -8.74 22.91 -20.76
C SER A 85 -10.25 22.71 -20.94
N GLN A 86 -10.64 22.09 -22.04
CA GLN A 86 -12.03 21.80 -22.36
C GLN A 86 -12.63 20.77 -21.39
N LEU A 87 -11.86 19.75 -20.99
CA LEU A 87 -12.25 18.83 -19.93
C LEU A 87 -12.45 19.56 -18.60
N CYS A 88 -11.58 20.49 -18.23
CA CYS A 88 -11.73 21.27 -17.00
C CYS A 88 -13.02 22.12 -17.04
N ARG A 89 -13.28 22.79 -18.17
CA ARG A 89 -14.54 23.56 -18.36
C ARG A 89 -15.78 22.68 -18.19
N MET A 90 -15.77 21.49 -18.77
CA MET A 90 -16.86 20.52 -18.62
C MET A 90 -17.07 20.13 -17.15
N VAL A 91 -15.99 19.85 -16.42
CA VAL A 91 -16.06 19.48 -15.00
C VAL A 91 -16.66 20.62 -14.16
N VAL A 92 -16.20 21.86 -14.36
CA VAL A 92 -16.73 23.04 -13.63
C VAL A 92 -18.21 23.28 -13.97
N LYS A 93 -18.59 23.22 -15.24
CA LYS A 93 -19.98 23.42 -15.66
C LYS A 93 -20.92 22.36 -15.08
N ARG A 94 -20.49 21.09 -15.05
CA ARG A 94 -21.24 20.01 -14.39
C ARG A 94 -21.34 20.19 -12.87
N ALA A 95 -20.29 20.72 -12.24
CA ALA A 95 -20.35 21.03 -10.82
C ALA A 95 -21.36 22.14 -10.51
N LEU A 96 -21.50 23.13 -11.40
CA LEU A 96 -22.53 24.16 -11.30
C LEU A 96 -23.96 23.61 -11.51
N GLU A 97 -24.15 22.71 -12.49
CA GLU A 97 -25.44 22.07 -12.77
C GLU A 97 -26.01 21.34 -11.54
N GLU A 98 -25.15 20.60 -10.83
CA GLU A 98 -25.58 19.80 -9.68
C GLU A 98 -25.28 20.45 -8.31
N LYS A 99 -24.65 21.62 -8.29
CA LYS A 99 -24.16 22.30 -7.07
C LYS A 99 -23.28 21.40 -6.19
N VAL A 100 -22.45 20.56 -6.80
CA VAL A 100 -21.52 19.66 -6.11
C VAL A 100 -20.25 19.44 -6.94
N VAL A 101 -19.08 19.50 -6.30
CA VAL A 101 -17.79 19.23 -6.96
C VAL A 101 -17.38 17.78 -6.71
N CYS A 102 -17.70 16.89 -7.66
CA CYS A 102 -17.29 15.49 -7.58
C CYS A 102 -17.17 14.83 -8.97
N PRO A 103 -16.43 13.72 -9.11
CA PRO A 103 -16.24 13.04 -10.39
C PRO A 103 -17.56 12.66 -11.07
N SER A 104 -17.70 12.97 -12.36
CA SER A 104 -18.96 12.81 -13.09
C SER A 104 -19.36 11.35 -13.38
N ASN A 105 -18.50 10.37 -13.06
CA ASN A 105 -18.81 8.93 -13.15
C ASN A 105 -19.40 8.37 -11.87
N LEU A 106 -19.45 9.13 -10.77
CA LEU A 106 -20.11 8.65 -9.57
C LEU A 106 -21.57 8.36 -9.86
N ARG A 107 -22.09 7.31 -9.24
CA ARG A 107 -23.50 6.94 -9.32
C ARG A 107 -24.19 7.28 -8.01
N LYS A 108 -25.47 7.65 -8.07
CA LYS A 108 -26.30 7.88 -6.89
C LYS A 108 -26.67 6.55 -6.26
N ASP A 109 -27.06 6.63 -4.99
CA ASP A 109 -27.61 5.54 -4.18
C ASP A 109 -26.64 4.37 -3.93
N LEU A 110 -25.34 4.56 -4.11
CA LEU A 110 -24.33 3.54 -3.78
C LEU A 110 -23.67 3.81 -2.44
N PHE A 111 -23.45 2.73 -1.68
CA PHE A 111 -22.53 2.78 -0.55
C PHE A 111 -21.16 3.24 -1.04
N THR A 112 -20.66 4.30 -0.40
CA THR A 112 -19.50 5.04 -0.84
C THR A 112 -18.58 5.28 0.34
N VAL A 113 -17.29 5.00 0.15
CA VAL A 113 -16.25 5.25 1.13
C VAL A 113 -15.30 6.29 0.57
N ALA A 114 -14.93 7.28 1.38
CA ALA A 114 -13.94 8.28 1.02
C ALA A 114 -12.67 8.08 1.84
N ALA A 115 -11.52 8.08 1.16
CA ALA A 115 -10.22 8.27 1.78
C ALA A 115 -9.85 9.74 1.64
N ILE A 116 -9.44 10.36 2.74
CA ILE A 116 -9.04 11.77 2.80
C ILE A 116 -7.67 11.80 3.44
N ASP A 117 -6.69 12.32 2.72
CA ASP A 117 -5.32 12.45 3.22
C ASP A 117 -4.70 13.76 2.74
N ASN A 118 -3.61 14.17 3.37
CA ASN A 118 -2.84 15.33 2.97
C ASN A 118 -2.10 15.04 1.66
N PHE A 119 -2.18 15.99 0.72
CA PHE A 119 -1.39 16.01 -0.48
C PHE A 119 -0.25 17.01 -0.30
N ASP A 120 0.77 16.60 0.45
CA ASP A 120 1.92 17.44 0.76
C ASP A 120 2.97 17.38 -0.35
N VAL A 121 3.43 18.55 -0.78
CA VAL A 121 4.55 18.69 -1.73
C VAL A 121 5.67 19.45 -1.01
N LYS A 122 6.69 18.71 -0.56
CA LYS A 122 7.93 19.32 -0.06
C LYS A 122 8.72 19.87 -1.23
N ALA A 123 8.72 21.18 -1.42
CA ALA A 123 9.66 21.81 -2.31
C ALA A 123 11.04 21.83 -1.63
N THR A 124 12.00 21.06 -2.12
CA THR A 124 13.42 21.27 -1.79
C THR A 124 13.89 22.54 -2.49
N SER A 125 13.52 23.72 -1.96
CA SER A 125 14.13 24.98 -2.35
C SER A 125 14.83 25.60 -1.15
N LEU A 126 16.06 26.09 -1.36
CA LEU A 126 16.87 26.84 -0.38
C LEU A 126 16.20 28.15 0.09
N SER A 127 14.99 28.46 -0.37
CA SER A 127 14.28 29.73 -0.14
C SER A 127 13.05 29.64 0.77
N GLY A 128 12.74 28.46 1.34
CA GLY A 128 11.70 28.31 2.38
C GLY A 128 10.25 28.63 1.98
N ASN A 129 9.96 28.99 0.73
CA ASN A 129 8.70 29.63 0.35
C ASN A 129 7.72 28.79 -0.50
N SER A 130 7.69 27.46 -0.39
CA SER A 130 6.71 26.69 -1.18
C SER A 130 6.41 25.29 -0.67
N GLU A 131 5.98 25.17 0.58
CA GLU A 131 5.26 23.98 1.02
C GLU A 131 3.79 24.11 0.58
N PHE A 132 3.32 23.20 -0.28
CA PHE A 132 1.90 23.10 -0.61
C PHE A 132 1.27 22.03 0.27
N HIS A 133 0.31 22.46 1.10
CA HIS A 133 -0.53 21.59 1.92
C HIS A 133 -1.91 21.47 1.26
N GLY A 134 -2.04 20.49 0.36
CA GLY A 134 -3.33 20.15 -0.22
C GLY A 134 -4.04 19.04 0.55
N THR A 135 -5.28 18.76 0.18
CA THR A 135 -6.01 17.55 0.62
C THR A 135 -6.42 16.76 -0.60
N SER A 136 -6.06 15.48 -0.65
CA SER A 136 -6.52 14.55 -1.67
C SER A 136 -7.67 13.71 -1.14
N ILE A 137 -8.68 13.52 -2.00
CA ILE A 137 -9.85 12.72 -1.69
C ILE A 137 -9.97 11.63 -2.75
N SER A 138 -9.97 10.36 -2.34
CA SER A 138 -10.38 9.25 -3.20
C SER A 138 -11.75 8.75 -2.80
N ILE A 139 -12.63 8.54 -3.78
CA ILE A 139 -14.00 8.08 -3.56
C ILE A 139 -14.14 6.68 -4.15
N PHE A 140 -14.57 5.72 -3.33
CA PHE A 140 -14.77 4.32 -3.68
C PHE A 140 -16.25 3.99 -3.58
N GLN A 141 -16.86 3.55 -4.68
CA GLN A 141 -18.26 3.11 -4.69
C GLN A 141 -18.33 1.59 -4.84
N HIS A 142 -19.29 0.97 -4.16
CA HIS A 142 -19.43 -0.49 -4.11
C HIS A 142 -20.75 -0.96 -4.77
N PRO A 143 -20.84 -0.96 -6.12
CA PRO A 143 -21.98 -1.51 -6.83
C PRO A 143 -22.02 -3.04 -6.75
N THR A 144 -23.22 -3.62 -6.70
CA THR A 144 -23.44 -5.08 -6.76
C THR A 144 -24.07 -5.46 -8.11
N SER A 145 -24.26 -6.75 -8.37
CA SER A 145 -25.06 -7.22 -9.53
C SER A 145 -26.52 -6.74 -9.43
N SER A 146 -27.09 -6.78 -8.22
CA SER A 146 -28.47 -6.36 -7.92
C SER A 146 -28.66 -4.84 -7.84
N HIS A 147 -27.60 -4.09 -7.49
CA HIS A 147 -27.68 -2.64 -7.30
C HIS A 147 -26.45 -1.93 -7.89
N LYS A 148 -26.60 -1.47 -9.13
CA LYS A 148 -25.55 -0.75 -9.86
C LYS A 148 -25.57 0.77 -9.59
N GLY A 149 -26.50 1.26 -8.78
CA GLY A 149 -26.72 2.68 -8.55
C GLY A 149 -27.30 3.41 -9.77
N VAL A 150 -27.66 4.67 -9.58
CA VAL A 150 -28.28 5.49 -10.63
C VAL A 150 -27.25 6.39 -11.30
N THR A 151 -27.17 6.32 -12.63
CA THR A 151 -26.27 7.17 -13.43
C THR A 151 -26.67 8.64 -13.29
N ARG A 152 -25.68 9.52 -13.07
CA ARG A 152 -25.89 10.97 -13.09
C ARG A 152 -26.08 11.47 -14.52
N THR A 153 -27.06 12.32 -14.72
CA THR A 153 -27.38 12.95 -16.00
C THR A 153 -26.94 14.41 -15.98
N PHE A 154 -26.31 14.85 -17.06
CA PHE A 154 -25.80 16.21 -17.20
C PHE A 154 -26.34 16.80 -18.49
N CYS A 155 -26.68 18.10 -18.47
CA CYS A 155 -27.07 18.82 -19.67
C CYS A 155 -25.85 19.20 -20.52
N THR A 156 -24.67 19.33 -19.89
CA THR A 156 -23.43 19.68 -20.59
C THR A 156 -22.68 18.47 -21.16
N ASN A 157 -22.35 18.57 -22.45
CA ASN A 157 -21.45 17.69 -23.16
C ASN A 157 -20.09 18.35 -23.47
N TYR A 158 -19.13 17.53 -23.87
CA TYR A 158 -17.77 17.99 -24.20
C TYR A 158 -17.78 19.02 -25.34
N THR A 159 -18.64 18.86 -26.35
CA THR A 159 -18.79 19.78 -27.48
C THR A 159 -19.26 21.17 -27.07
N ASP A 160 -20.06 21.26 -26.00
CA ASP A 160 -20.76 22.49 -25.60
C ASP A 160 -19.85 23.47 -24.85
N VAL A 161 -18.67 23.01 -24.43
CA VAL A 161 -17.67 23.81 -23.69
C VAL A 161 -16.46 24.18 -24.55
N LYS A 162 -16.62 24.13 -25.88
CA LYS A 162 -15.59 24.44 -26.87
C LYS A 162 -15.39 25.95 -26.99
N ALA A 163 -14.40 26.49 -26.30
CA ALA A 163 -14.11 27.93 -26.26
C ALA A 163 -13.07 28.37 -27.31
N GLY A 164 -13.25 28.04 -28.60
CA GLY A 164 -12.51 28.69 -29.71
C GLY A 164 -10.98 28.82 -29.59
N GLY A 165 -10.27 27.85 -29.00
CA GLY A 165 -8.81 27.91 -28.80
C GLY A 165 -8.36 28.45 -27.43
N GLU A 166 -9.29 28.82 -26.56
CA GLU A 166 -9.01 29.27 -25.20
C GLU A 166 -8.44 28.14 -24.33
N ARG A 167 -7.24 28.41 -23.81
CA ARG A 167 -6.44 27.49 -22.99
C ARG A 167 -6.51 27.82 -21.50
N SER A 168 -7.37 28.74 -21.07
CA SER A 168 -7.60 29.05 -19.65
C SER A 168 -8.38 27.91 -18.97
N VAL A 169 -8.22 27.78 -17.65
CA VAL A 169 -9.00 26.86 -16.81
C VAL A 169 -9.94 27.70 -15.94
N PRO A 170 -11.26 27.45 -15.94
CA PRO A 170 -12.19 28.23 -15.14
C PRO A 170 -11.92 28.11 -13.65
N GLU A 171 -12.33 29.13 -12.91
CA GLU A 171 -12.41 29.09 -11.44
C GLU A 171 -13.34 27.94 -11.00
N LEU A 172 -13.08 27.39 -9.81
CA LEU A 172 -14.05 26.51 -9.17
C LEU A 172 -15.24 27.34 -8.66
N PRO A 173 -16.45 26.76 -8.58
CA PRO A 173 -17.62 27.50 -8.12
C PRO A 173 -17.45 28.07 -6.70
N ASP A 174 -17.98 29.29 -6.48
CA ASP A 174 -17.88 30.01 -5.20
C ASP A 174 -18.42 29.20 -4.01
N PHE A 175 -19.49 28.42 -4.21
CA PHE A 175 -20.06 27.57 -3.17
C PHE A 175 -19.11 26.47 -2.67
N TYR A 176 -18.07 26.16 -3.44
CA TYR A 176 -17.07 25.16 -3.10
C TYR A 176 -15.75 25.81 -2.64
N SER A 177 -15.34 26.91 -3.27
CA SER A 177 -14.10 27.62 -2.93
C SER A 177 -14.24 28.49 -1.67
N THR A 178 -15.45 28.93 -1.33
CA THR A 178 -15.71 29.74 -0.15
C THR A 178 -16.04 28.84 1.04
N VAL A 179 -15.08 28.64 1.92
CA VAL A 179 -15.32 27.98 3.22
C VAL A 179 -15.83 29.05 4.19
N PRO A 180 -17.06 28.96 4.72
CA PRO A 180 -17.55 29.91 5.71
C PRO A 180 -16.69 29.81 6.97
N ASP A 181 -16.43 30.96 7.60
CA ASP A 181 -15.67 31.02 8.85
C ASP A 181 -16.33 30.13 9.90
N PHE A 182 -15.66 29.04 10.26
CA PHE A 182 -16.07 28.18 11.34
C PHE A 182 -15.28 28.56 12.59
N VAL A 183 -15.94 29.25 13.52
CA VAL A 183 -15.35 29.55 14.83
C VAL A 183 -15.27 28.25 15.62
N LEU A 184 -14.06 27.69 15.68
CA LEU A 184 -13.78 26.54 16.52
C LEU A 184 -14.05 26.92 17.99
N PRO A 185 -14.80 26.09 18.75
CA PRO A 185 -14.87 26.23 20.19
C PRO A 185 -13.44 26.25 20.74
N SER A 186 -13.10 27.33 21.43
CA SER A 186 -11.75 27.70 21.88
C SER A 186 -11.11 26.60 22.74
N LYS A 187 -10.44 25.64 22.10
CA LYS A 187 -9.41 24.74 22.66
C LYS A 187 -8.84 23.87 21.53
N ARG A 188 -7.92 24.42 20.72
CA ARG A 188 -6.93 23.58 20.03
C ARG A 188 -5.72 23.41 20.95
N PRO A 189 -5.24 22.18 21.22
CA PRO A 189 -3.91 21.98 21.75
C PRO A 189 -2.88 22.40 20.71
N SER A 190 -1.84 23.10 21.14
CA SER A 190 -0.69 23.45 20.32
C SER A 190 0.11 22.19 19.94
N PRO A 191 0.47 22.00 18.66
CA PRO A 191 1.33 20.89 18.24
C PRO A 191 2.75 21.10 18.80
N PRO A 192 3.45 20.04 19.25
CA PRO A 192 4.86 20.13 19.56
C PRO A 192 5.68 20.23 18.27
N GLU A 193 6.69 21.09 18.27
CA GLU A 193 7.64 21.24 17.17
C GLU A 193 8.38 19.92 16.93
N SER A 194 8.26 19.36 15.71
CA SER A 194 9.05 18.22 15.28
C SER A 194 10.21 18.70 14.41
N ASN A 195 11.40 18.67 14.99
CA ASN A 195 12.63 18.69 14.22
C ASN A 195 12.99 17.24 13.90
N LEU A 196 13.02 16.87 12.62
CA LEU A 196 14.07 16.06 12.00
C LEU A 196 13.73 15.76 10.52
N VAL A 197 14.44 16.47 9.66
CA VAL A 197 14.65 16.15 8.24
C VAL A 197 16.04 15.49 8.13
N VAL A 198 16.19 14.45 7.30
CA VAL A 198 17.17 14.33 6.19
C VAL A 198 17.07 12.92 5.57
N ALA A 199 17.15 12.90 4.23
CA ALA A 199 17.00 11.78 3.32
C ALA A 199 18.36 11.19 2.84
N ALA A 200 18.31 9.99 2.25
CA ALA A 200 18.81 9.64 0.89
C ALA A 200 19.63 8.34 0.74
N LYS A 201 19.25 7.61 -0.34
CA LYS A 201 20.01 6.78 -1.32
C LYS A 201 20.72 5.50 -0.85
N VAL A 202 20.21 4.32 -1.25
CA VAL A 202 20.42 3.57 -2.52
C VAL A 202 21.75 2.78 -2.59
N VAL A 203 21.59 1.48 -2.30
CA VAL A 203 22.25 0.24 -2.80
C VAL A 203 23.76 0.22 -2.99
N GLY A 204 24.40 -0.65 -2.20
CA GLY A 204 25.65 -1.36 -2.45
C GLY A 204 25.67 -2.61 -1.56
N GLU A 205 26.34 -3.68 -2.00
CA GLU A 205 26.41 -5.01 -1.36
C GLU A 205 26.56 -4.94 0.18
N GLY A 206 25.45 -5.11 0.90
CA GLY A 206 25.40 -4.95 2.36
C GLY A 206 23.99 -4.76 2.95
N ASN A 207 22.94 -5.12 2.21
CA ASN A 207 21.64 -4.47 2.32
C ASN A 207 20.55 -5.29 3.05
N TYR A 208 20.83 -5.79 4.25
CA TYR A 208 19.84 -6.53 5.06
C TYR A 208 18.89 -5.61 5.85
N TYR A 209 19.37 -4.47 6.35
CA TYR A 209 18.57 -3.53 7.16
C TYR A 209 17.51 -2.75 6.35
N GLU A 210 17.65 -2.64 5.03
CA GLU A 210 16.68 -1.93 4.18
C GLU A 210 15.39 -2.72 3.91
N HIS A 211 15.36 -4.04 4.16
CA HIS A 211 14.17 -4.88 3.98
C HIS A 211 13.18 -4.81 5.16
N PHE A 212 13.65 -4.39 6.33
CA PHE A 212 12.80 -4.16 7.52
C PHE A 212 12.29 -2.71 7.64
N LYS A 213 12.92 -1.75 6.94
CA LYS A 213 12.19 -0.53 6.56
C LYS A 213 11.20 -0.94 5.48
N VAL A 214 9.90 -0.80 5.74
CA VAL A 214 8.81 -1.17 4.81
C VAL A 214 8.80 -0.24 3.59
N THR A 215 9.89 -0.22 2.81
CA THR A 215 10.01 0.47 1.52
C THR A 215 9.36 -0.36 0.41
N HIS A 216 9.28 -1.69 0.61
CA HIS A 216 8.66 -2.64 -0.30
C HIS A 216 7.74 -3.62 0.44
N VAL A 217 6.49 -3.21 0.70
CA VAL A 217 5.45 -3.99 1.40
C VAL A 217 5.32 -5.43 0.90
N LYS A 218 5.41 -5.65 -0.42
CA LYS A 218 5.32 -7.00 -1.01
C LYS A 218 6.47 -7.92 -0.58
N ARG A 219 7.71 -7.40 -0.63
CA ARG A 219 8.90 -8.17 -0.26
C ARG A 219 8.95 -8.45 1.24
N ALA A 220 8.54 -7.48 2.05
CA ALA A 220 8.40 -7.69 3.49
C ALA A 220 7.37 -8.80 3.81
N ARG A 221 6.20 -8.78 3.15
CA ARG A 221 5.20 -9.85 3.31
C ARG A 221 5.76 -11.22 2.96
N GLU A 222 6.48 -11.34 1.85
CA GLU A 222 7.08 -12.59 1.42
C GLU A 222 8.08 -13.14 2.44
N VAL A 223 8.95 -12.30 3.00
CA VAL A 223 9.87 -12.70 4.07
C VAL A 223 9.11 -13.28 5.26
N HIS A 224 8.02 -12.64 5.67
CA HIS A 224 7.21 -13.15 6.78
C HIS A 224 6.52 -14.48 6.46
N GLN A 225 6.05 -14.66 5.23
CA GLN A 225 5.44 -15.93 4.78
C GLN A 225 6.46 -17.06 4.76
N VAL A 226 7.64 -16.84 4.17
CA VAL A 226 8.74 -17.81 4.14
C VAL A 226 9.15 -18.20 5.55
N THR A 227 9.31 -17.22 6.45
CA THR A 227 9.68 -17.47 7.85
C THR A 227 8.63 -18.32 8.56
N ALA A 228 7.35 -17.98 8.43
CA ALA A 228 6.27 -18.73 9.06
C ALA A 228 6.25 -20.18 8.56
N SER A 229 6.37 -20.39 7.25
CA SER A 229 6.41 -21.72 6.64
C SER A 229 7.57 -22.54 7.17
N VAL A 230 8.79 -21.98 7.21
CA VAL A 230 9.98 -22.70 7.69
C VAL A 230 9.89 -23.02 9.18
N LEU A 231 9.51 -22.06 10.02
CA LEU A 231 9.36 -22.32 11.46
C LEU A 231 8.28 -23.36 11.74
N HIS A 232 7.16 -23.33 11.00
CA HIS A 232 6.12 -24.35 11.14
C HIS A 232 6.60 -25.73 10.70
N THR A 233 7.37 -25.82 9.60
CA THR A 233 8.00 -27.08 9.18
C THR A 233 8.95 -27.61 10.25
N LEU A 234 9.84 -26.77 10.79
CA LEU A 234 10.76 -27.15 11.86
C LEU A 234 10.04 -27.59 13.15
N LEU A 235 8.91 -26.97 13.48
CA LEU A 235 8.06 -27.35 14.60
C LEU A 235 7.50 -28.78 14.41
N LEU A 236 6.96 -29.07 13.22
CA LEU A 236 6.43 -30.39 12.89
C LEU A 236 7.53 -31.45 12.86
N GLU A 237 8.69 -31.15 12.28
CA GLU A 237 9.85 -32.05 12.31
C GLU A 237 10.30 -32.32 13.75
N ALA A 238 10.28 -31.33 14.65
CA ALA A 238 10.60 -31.53 16.05
C ALA A 238 9.57 -32.43 16.76
N TYR A 239 8.27 -32.23 16.49
CA TYR A 239 7.19 -33.07 17.02
C TYR A 239 7.34 -34.53 16.56
N GLU A 240 7.58 -34.77 15.27
CA GLU A 240 7.75 -36.11 14.69
C GLU A 240 8.97 -36.84 15.29
N ASN A 241 10.02 -36.11 15.69
CA ASN A 241 11.22 -36.71 16.28
C ASN A 241 11.13 -36.90 17.80
N ASP A 242 10.32 -36.12 18.51
CA ASP A 242 10.14 -36.21 19.96
C ASP A 242 9.13 -37.33 20.33
N ASP A 243 8.28 -37.75 19.38
CA ASP A 243 7.17 -38.75 19.45
C ASP A 243 6.74 -39.16 20.88
N PRO A 244 6.25 -38.22 21.71
CA PRO A 244 5.77 -38.57 23.03
C PRO A 244 4.35 -39.10 22.88
N ASP A 245 4.21 -40.42 22.85
CA ASP A 245 2.96 -41.15 23.05
C ASP A 245 1.78 -40.75 22.14
N ASN A 246 2.01 -40.37 20.87
CA ASN A 246 0.95 -39.92 19.94
C ASN A 246 0.11 -38.74 20.50
N LEU A 247 0.72 -37.87 21.33
CA LEU A 247 0.04 -36.70 21.87
C LEU A 247 -0.40 -35.76 20.73
N ASP A 248 -1.59 -35.16 20.83
CA ASP A 248 -2.03 -34.17 19.85
C ASP A 248 -1.00 -33.02 19.74
N VAL A 249 -0.72 -32.59 18.50
CA VAL A 249 0.34 -31.60 18.22
C VAL A 249 0.14 -30.30 18.99
N ASP A 250 -1.10 -29.84 19.17
CA ASP A 250 -1.38 -28.60 19.90
C ASP A 250 -1.08 -28.78 21.40
N LEU A 251 -1.38 -29.96 21.97
CA LEU A 251 -1.03 -30.30 23.34
C LEU A 251 0.48 -30.38 23.53
N TRP A 252 1.20 -31.05 22.63
CA TRP A 252 2.67 -31.11 22.66
C TRP A 252 3.30 -29.71 22.61
N VAL A 253 2.84 -28.86 21.70
CA VAL A 253 3.31 -27.46 21.61
C VAL A 253 3.06 -26.70 22.91
N LEU A 254 1.90 -26.90 23.55
CA LEU A 254 1.56 -26.26 24.83
C LEU A 254 2.45 -26.74 25.99
N GLU A 255 2.78 -28.03 26.04
CA GLU A 255 3.65 -28.59 27.08
C GLU A 255 5.09 -28.14 26.90
N ARG A 256 5.65 -28.34 25.70
CA ARG A 256 7.02 -27.92 25.36
C ARG A 256 7.23 -26.42 25.49
N GLY A 257 6.22 -25.63 25.12
CA GLY A 257 6.22 -24.19 25.29
C GLY A 257 6.24 -23.72 26.75
N LYS A 258 5.81 -24.54 27.72
CA LYS A 258 5.92 -24.21 29.16
C LYS A 258 7.29 -24.60 29.72
N GLU A 259 7.87 -25.67 29.21
CA GLU A 259 9.10 -26.26 29.72
C GLU A 259 10.35 -25.54 29.21
N ASN A 260 10.34 -25.13 27.93
CA ASN A 260 11.53 -24.61 27.27
C ASN A 260 11.35 -23.15 26.81
N PRO A 261 12.11 -22.19 27.37
CA PRO A 261 11.96 -20.78 27.00
C PRO A 261 12.47 -20.47 25.57
N THR A 262 13.41 -21.25 25.03
CA THR A 262 13.84 -21.12 23.62
C THR A 262 12.73 -21.58 22.68
N PHE A 263 12.10 -22.72 22.97
CA PHE A 263 10.92 -23.19 22.25
C PHE A 263 9.81 -22.14 22.28
N TYR A 264 9.47 -21.63 23.47
CA TYR A 264 8.44 -20.61 23.64
C TYR A 264 8.75 -19.33 22.85
N TYR A 265 10.00 -18.86 22.88
CA TYR A 265 10.43 -17.70 22.10
C TYR A 265 10.12 -17.87 20.61
N TRP A 266 10.58 -18.96 20.00
CA TRP A 266 10.40 -19.21 18.57
C TRP A 266 8.95 -19.52 18.21
N LEU A 267 8.19 -20.14 19.12
CA LEU A 267 6.75 -20.29 18.99
C LEU A 267 6.05 -18.93 18.95
N GLN A 268 6.44 -17.99 19.82
CA GLN A 268 5.93 -16.63 19.77
C GLN A 268 6.30 -15.96 18.45
N VAL A 269 7.54 -16.08 17.98
CA VAL A 269 7.95 -15.54 16.67
C VAL A 269 7.06 -16.11 15.55
N LEU A 270 6.85 -17.42 15.50
CA LEU A 270 5.95 -18.07 14.54
C LEU A 270 4.52 -17.50 14.64
N ASN A 271 3.97 -17.43 15.85
CA ASN A 271 2.62 -16.91 16.10
C ASN A 271 2.45 -15.46 15.62
N HIS A 272 3.46 -14.59 15.81
CA HIS A 272 3.43 -13.21 15.31
C HIS A 272 3.41 -13.16 13.79
N HIS A 273 4.19 -14.03 13.12
CA HIS A 273 4.22 -14.12 11.66
C HIS A 273 2.89 -14.64 11.09
N ILE A 274 2.28 -15.63 11.75
CA ILE A 274 0.95 -16.15 11.41
C ILE A 274 -0.11 -15.06 11.63
N LEU A 275 -0.06 -14.34 12.75
CA LEU A 275 -1.00 -13.26 13.07
C LEU A 275 -0.93 -12.13 12.03
N LEU A 276 0.27 -11.69 11.65
CA LEU A 276 0.45 -10.71 10.57
C LEU A 276 -0.10 -11.23 9.23
N SER A 277 0.20 -12.49 8.89
CA SER A 277 -0.30 -13.11 7.66
C SER A 277 -1.82 -13.23 7.64
N THR A 278 -2.42 -13.52 8.79
CA THR A 278 -3.87 -13.62 8.99
C THR A 278 -4.54 -12.25 8.91
N PHE A 279 -3.90 -11.22 9.49
CA PHE A 279 -4.32 -9.83 9.33
C PHE A 279 -4.32 -9.41 7.86
N VAL A 280 -3.24 -9.70 7.11
CA VAL A 280 -3.19 -9.41 5.67
C VAL A 280 -4.25 -10.20 4.91
N LYS A 281 -4.44 -11.48 5.22
CA LYS A 281 -5.50 -12.32 4.65
C LYS A 281 -6.88 -11.71 4.87
N SER A 282 -7.18 -11.21 6.08
CA SER A 282 -8.46 -10.59 6.39
C SER A 282 -8.79 -9.40 5.48
N ILE A 283 -7.78 -8.58 5.15
CA ILE A 283 -7.93 -7.45 4.23
C ILE A 283 -8.10 -7.94 2.80
N ARG A 284 -7.25 -8.89 2.37
CA ARG A 284 -7.24 -9.44 1.00
C ARG A 284 -8.56 -10.14 0.64
N GLN A 285 -9.19 -10.75 1.64
CA GLN A 285 -10.48 -11.43 1.56
C GLN A 285 -11.67 -10.54 1.88
N SER A 286 -11.45 -9.29 2.29
CA SER A 286 -12.49 -8.41 2.77
C SER A 286 -13.30 -9.03 3.94
N ASN A 287 -12.65 -9.83 4.79
CA ASN A 287 -13.27 -10.50 5.92
C ASN A 287 -13.22 -9.61 7.16
N PHE A 288 -14.33 -8.94 7.46
CA PHE A 288 -14.42 -7.96 8.54
C PHE A 288 -14.26 -8.56 9.94
N LEU A 289 -14.85 -9.74 10.19
CA LEU A 289 -14.77 -10.38 11.50
C LEU A 289 -13.34 -10.83 11.81
N LEU A 290 -12.67 -11.46 10.83
CA LEU A 290 -11.27 -11.84 10.98
C LEU A 290 -10.36 -10.62 11.15
N TYR A 291 -10.69 -9.51 10.47
CA TYR A 291 -9.97 -8.24 10.63
C TYR A 291 -10.07 -7.72 12.07
N LYS A 292 -11.28 -7.66 12.65
CA LYS A 292 -11.49 -7.27 14.06
C LYS A 292 -10.70 -8.15 15.03
N GLU A 293 -10.79 -9.47 14.86
CA GLU A 293 -10.08 -10.43 15.71
C GLU A 293 -8.56 -10.26 15.63
N CYS A 294 -8.01 -10.07 14.42
CA CYS A 294 -6.58 -9.80 14.26
C CYS A 294 -6.15 -8.52 14.99
N LEU A 295 -6.92 -7.42 14.85
CA LEU A 295 -6.62 -6.17 15.57
C LEU A 295 -6.64 -6.37 17.09
N HIS A 296 -7.59 -7.16 17.60
CA HIS A 296 -7.68 -7.49 19.02
C HIS A 296 -6.43 -8.26 19.49
N ARG A 297 -6.04 -9.32 18.78
CA ARG A 297 -4.87 -10.14 19.11
C ARG A 297 -3.53 -9.42 18.95
N MET A 298 -3.43 -8.44 18.03
CA MET A 298 -2.21 -7.65 17.85
C MET A 298 -2.03 -6.60 18.96
N LEU A 299 -3.13 -6.13 19.58
CA LEU A 299 -3.12 -4.99 20.49
C LEU A 299 -2.19 -5.13 21.70
N PRO A 300 -2.16 -6.26 22.45
CA PRO A 300 -1.24 -6.45 23.59
C PRO A 300 0.23 -6.20 23.22
N TRP A 301 0.63 -6.64 22.03
CA TRP A 301 2.01 -6.53 21.55
C TRP A 301 2.42 -5.10 21.23
N PHE A 302 1.51 -4.26 20.74
CA PHE A 302 1.79 -2.83 20.54
C PHE A 302 2.07 -2.11 21.87
N PHE A 303 1.38 -2.48 22.95
CA PHE A 303 1.67 -1.95 24.29
C PHE A 303 2.97 -2.50 24.87
N LEU A 304 3.20 -3.81 24.71
CA LEU A 304 4.40 -4.47 25.22
C LEU A 304 5.68 -3.91 24.56
N PHE A 305 5.66 -3.71 23.25
CA PHE A 305 6.81 -3.25 22.46
C PHE A 305 6.87 -1.73 22.26
N ASP A 306 6.26 -0.94 23.15
CA ASP A 306 6.36 0.52 23.19
C ASP A 306 5.93 1.24 21.90
N ARG A 307 5.01 0.66 21.13
CA ARG A 307 4.42 1.28 19.93
C ARG A 307 3.23 2.15 20.30
N GLN A 308 3.45 3.11 21.19
CA GLN A 308 2.41 3.86 21.91
C GLN A 308 1.39 4.57 21.02
N ASN A 309 1.85 5.16 19.89
CA ASN A 309 0.93 5.81 18.94
C ASN A 309 -0.03 4.81 18.32
N TYR A 310 0.48 3.66 17.89
CA TYR A 310 -0.34 2.56 17.37
C TYR A 310 -1.20 1.96 18.47
N ALA A 311 -0.65 1.68 19.65
CA ALA A 311 -1.36 1.12 20.79
C ALA A 311 -2.60 1.98 21.17
N ARG A 312 -2.42 3.30 21.29
CA ARG A 312 -3.50 4.25 21.59
C ARG A 312 -4.61 4.19 20.54
N TRP A 313 -4.26 4.43 19.28
CA TRP A 313 -5.25 4.59 18.21
C TRP A 313 -5.86 3.27 17.76
N LEU A 314 -5.10 2.17 17.83
CA LEU A 314 -5.62 0.83 17.59
C LEU A 314 -6.65 0.45 18.64
N LYS A 315 -6.43 0.77 19.92
CA LYS A 315 -7.44 0.48 20.96
C LYS A 315 -8.74 1.26 20.73
N VAL A 316 -8.62 2.56 20.42
CA VAL A 316 -9.78 3.41 20.10
C VAL A 316 -10.50 2.89 18.85
N HIS A 317 -9.75 2.57 17.80
CA HIS A 317 -10.31 2.03 16.56
C HIS A 317 -11.02 0.69 16.80
N SER A 318 -10.40 -0.25 17.53
CA SER A 318 -10.99 -1.54 17.88
C SER A 318 -12.31 -1.36 18.63
N MET A 319 -12.40 -0.45 19.62
CA MET A 319 -13.68 -0.18 20.31
C MET A 319 -14.75 0.36 19.37
N ASN A 320 -14.41 1.31 18.51
CA ASN A 320 -15.36 1.84 17.53
C ASN A 320 -15.88 0.74 16.58
N LEU A 321 -15.04 -0.25 16.25
CA LEU A 321 -15.46 -1.38 15.41
C LEU A 321 -16.35 -2.38 16.15
N GLU A 322 -16.18 -2.58 17.46
CA GLU A 322 -17.06 -3.45 18.26
C GLU A 322 -18.43 -2.81 18.50
N GLU A 323 -18.48 -1.51 18.75
CA GLU A 323 -19.72 -0.77 18.95
C GLU A 323 -20.48 -0.48 17.65
N LEU A 324 -19.90 -0.84 16.50
CA LEU A 324 -20.42 -0.48 15.18
C LEU A 324 -21.81 -1.09 14.93
N GLU A 325 -22.05 -2.32 15.40
CA GLU A 325 -23.32 -3.01 15.25
C GLU A 325 -24.47 -2.24 15.93
N GLU A 326 -24.22 -1.70 17.13
CA GLU A 326 -25.20 -0.94 17.90
C GLU A 326 -25.33 0.50 17.40
N LYS A 327 -24.19 1.18 17.19
CA LYS A 327 -24.17 2.63 16.89
C LYS A 327 -24.43 2.96 15.42
N ALA A 328 -24.13 2.04 14.51
CA ALA A 328 -24.28 2.24 13.06
C ALA A 328 -24.56 0.90 12.34
N PRO A 329 -25.70 0.24 12.60
CA PRO A 329 -26.01 -1.10 12.07
C PRO A 329 -25.96 -1.20 10.55
N GLU A 330 -26.40 -0.15 9.84
CA GLU A 330 -26.32 -0.11 8.38
C GLU A 330 -24.87 -0.14 7.88
N LEU A 331 -23.98 0.63 8.51
CA LEU A 331 -22.55 0.64 8.19
C LEU A 331 -21.89 -0.70 8.54
N HIS A 332 -22.25 -1.28 9.70
CA HIS A 332 -21.79 -2.60 10.11
C HIS A 332 -22.16 -3.67 9.06
N GLN A 333 -23.39 -3.65 8.55
CA GLN A 333 -23.82 -4.55 7.48
C GLN A 333 -22.98 -4.38 6.21
N GLN A 334 -22.66 -3.14 5.81
CA GLN A 334 -21.80 -2.91 4.64
C GLN A 334 -20.38 -3.42 4.87
N PHE A 335 -19.86 -3.33 6.10
CA PHE A 335 -18.54 -3.87 6.45
C PHE A 335 -18.52 -5.40 6.46
N LEU A 336 -19.58 -6.05 6.95
CA LEU A 336 -19.76 -7.50 6.85
C LEU A 336 -19.80 -7.98 5.39
N LEU A 337 -20.31 -7.14 4.47
CA LEU A 337 -20.26 -7.37 3.02
C LEU A 337 -18.88 -7.07 2.40
N GLY A 338 -17.85 -6.81 3.21
CA GLY A 338 -16.48 -6.57 2.77
C GLY A 338 -16.19 -5.15 2.28
N LYS A 339 -17.15 -4.21 2.38
CA LYS A 339 -17.04 -2.85 1.84
C LYS A 339 -16.19 -1.90 2.70
N PHE A 340 -15.40 -2.44 3.63
CA PHE A 340 -14.34 -1.71 4.34
C PHE A 340 -12.98 -1.80 3.62
N THR A 341 -12.91 -2.53 2.51
CA THR A 341 -11.73 -2.67 1.66
C THR A 341 -12.09 -2.39 0.20
N VAL A 342 -11.08 -2.19 -0.65
CA VAL A 342 -11.29 -1.93 -2.09
C VAL A 342 -10.64 -3.05 -2.90
N ASN A 343 -11.40 -3.64 -3.82
CA ASN A 343 -10.89 -4.58 -4.82
C ASN A 343 -10.96 -3.94 -6.21
N ALA A 344 -9.82 -3.47 -6.70
CA ALA A 344 -9.75 -2.73 -7.97
C ALA A 344 -9.75 -3.65 -9.20
N THR A 345 -9.23 -4.86 -9.07
CA THR A 345 -9.09 -5.81 -10.21
C THR A 345 -10.25 -6.79 -10.31
N GLY A 346 -11.10 -6.87 -9.27
CA GLY A 346 -12.16 -7.89 -9.17
C GLY A 346 -11.63 -9.30 -8.88
N LYS A 347 -10.30 -9.50 -8.88
CA LYS A 347 -9.68 -10.82 -8.63
C LYS A 347 -9.88 -11.24 -7.19
N LYS A 348 -10.03 -12.55 -6.96
CA LYS A 348 -10.09 -13.14 -5.62
C LYS A 348 -8.83 -12.79 -4.82
N ASP A 349 -8.98 -12.64 -3.50
CA ASP A 349 -7.90 -12.36 -2.55
C ASP A 349 -7.03 -11.13 -2.89
N SER A 350 -7.54 -10.21 -3.70
CA SER A 350 -6.79 -9.06 -4.22
C SER A 350 -7.21 -7.71 -3.61
N ALA A 351 -8.12 -7.72 -2.63
CA ALA A 351 -8.55 -6.51 -1.96
C ALA A 351 -7.42 -5.85 -1.16
N VAL A 352 -7.51 -4.53 -1.00
CA VAL A 352 -6.55 -3.71 -0.27
C VAL A 352 -7.28 -2.74 0.65
N GLY A 353 -6.60 -2.30 1.71
CA GLY A 353 -7.12 -1.23 2.58
C GLY A 353 -7.38 0.05 1.79
N ILE A 354 -8.38 0.82 2.23
CA ILE A 354 -8.81 2.08 1.62
C ILE A 354 -7.63 3.07 1.48
N ASP A 355 -6.82 3.18 2.53
CA ASP A 355 -5.64 4.05 2.56
C ASP A 355 -4.56 3.62 1.55
N HIS A 356 -4.27 2.32 1.49
CA HIS A 356 -3.34 1.78 0.49
C HIS A 356 -3.85 2.06 -0.93
N ARG A 357 -5.15 1.91 -1.19
CA ARG A 357 -5.71 2.24 -2.50
C ARG A 357 -5.67 3.75 -2.78
N HIS A 358 -5.87 4.59 -1.76
CA HIS A 358 -5.74 6.03 -1.87
C HIS A 358 -4.34 6.42 -2.36
N GLU A 359 -3.28 5.87 -1.76
CA GLU A 359 -1.92 6.19 -2.19
C GLU A 359 -1.60 5.67 -3.59
N GLN A 360 -2.17 4.53 -4.01
CA GLN A 360 -2.08 4.07 -5.40
C GLN A 360 -2.72 5.07 -6.37
N ASN A 361 -3.92 5.56 -6.08
CA ASN A 361 -4.59 6.58 -6.88
C ASN A 361 -3.78 7.90 -6.91
N ASN A 362 -3.22 8.32 -5.77
CA ASN A 362 -2.38 9.50 -5.70
C ASN A 362 -1.11 9.35 -6.56
N LYS A 363 -0.50 8.16 -6.55
CA LYS A 363 0.67 7.84 -7.38
C LYS A 363 0.33 7.91 -8.88
N GLU A 364 -0.85 7.47 -9.30
CA GLU A 364 -1.29 7.58 -10.70
C GLU A 364 -1.43 9.05 -11.17
N LEU A 365 -1.76 9.97 -10.25
CA LEU A 365 -1.88 11.40 -10.54
C LEU A 365 -0.55 12.16 -10.46
N LYS A 366 0.39 11.70 -9.63
CA LYS A 366 1.73 12.29 -9.49
C LYS A 366 2.58 11.91 -10.73
N SER A 367 3.23 12.89 -11.36
CA SER A 367 4.23 12.61 -12.42
C SER A 367 5.50 11.99 -11.84
N SER A 368 6.40 11.49 -12.68
CA SER A 368 7.70 10.92 -12.26
C SER A 368 8.56 11.88 -11.41
N GLY A 369 8.41 13.20 -11.62
CA GLY A 369 9.03 14.25 -10.80
C GLY A 369 8.20 14.71 -9.59
N GLY A 370 7.16 13.98 -9.20
CA GLY A 370 6.21 14.41 -8.16
C GLY A 370 5.33 15.58 -8.63
N ALA A 371 4.91 16.45 -7.71
CA ALA A 371 4.20 17.69 -8.03
C ALA A 371 5.11 18.95 -7.99
N VAL A 372 6.43 18.74 -8.01
CA VAL A 372 7.44 19.81 -7.96
C VAL A 372 7.26 20.75 -9.16
N GLY A 373 7.27 22.06 -8.91
CA GLY A 373 7.06 23.10 -9.95
C GLY A 373 5.58 23.40 -10.28
N LEU A 374 4.65 22.50 -9.96
CA LEU A 374 3.22 22.70 -10.23
C LEU A 374 2.57 23.72 -9.28
N THR A 375 3.03 23.72 -8.04
CA THR A 375 2.45 24.49 -6.92
C THR A 375 2.75 25.99 -7.02
N HIS A 376 3.77 26.39 -7.78
CA HIS A 376 4.18 27.79 -7.96
C HIS A 376 3.36 28.54 -9.02
N HIS A 377 2.54 27.83 -9.80
CA HIS A 377 1.76 28.41 -10.88
C HIS A 377 0.26 28.11 -10.67
N PRO A 378 -0.52 29.08 -10.14
CA PRO A 378 -1.94 28.86 -9.79
C PRO A 378 -2.78 28.27 -10.94
N ALA A 379 -2.54 28.71 -12.18
CA ALA A 379 -3.23 28.17 -13.36
C ALA A 379 -2.85 26.71 -13.68
N ALA A 380 -1.58 26.33 -13.46
CA ALA A 380 -1.11 24.96 -13.67
C ALA A 380 -1.64 24.03 -12.57
N LEU A 381 -1.60 24.48 -11.32
CA LEU A 381 -2.20 23.78 -10.18
C LEU A 381 -3.69 23.56 -10.41
N ARG A 382 -4.45 24.60 -10.80
CA ARG A 382 -5.88 24.48 -11.09
C ARG A 382 -6.18 23.48 -12.21
N ARG A 383 -5.41 23.53 -13.31
CA ARG A 383 -5.51 22.55 -14.40
C ARG A 383 -5.29 21.12 -13.90
N PHE A 384 -4.32 20.92 -13.02
CA PHE A 384 -4.03 19.62 -12.45
C PHE A 384 -5.18 19.15 -11.55
N THR A 385 -5.60 19.97 -10.58
CA THR A 385 -6.65 19.61 -9.61
C THR A 385 -7.98 19.28 -10.30
N VAL A 386 -8.38 20.04 -11.32
CA VAL A 386 -9.66 19.83 -12.02
C VAL A 386 -9.53 18.78 -13.15
N GLY A 387 -8.43 18.84 -13.90
CA GLY A 387 -8.26 18.08 -15.13
C GLY A 387 -7.64 16.70 -14.95
N ALA A 388 -6.67 16.54 -14.04
CA ALA A 388 -5.90 15.29 -13.92
C ALA A 388 -6.77 14.07 -13.59
N PRO A 389 -7.73 14.11 -12.65
CA PRO A 389 -8.63 12.98 -12.41
C PRO A 389 -9.42 12.59 -13.66
N LYS A 390 -9.86 13.58 -14.46
CA LYS A 390 -10.64 13.32 -15.67
C LYS A 390 -9.78 12.73 -16.80
N VAL A 391 -8.55 13.22 -16.96
CA VAL A 391 -7.59 12.68 -17.93
C VAL A 391 -7.21 11.25 -17.56
N SER A 392 -6.86 11.00 -16.28
CA SER A 392 -6.50 9.66 -15.79
C SER A 392 -7.62 8.65 -16.08
N ARG A 393 -8.88 9.03 -15.79
CA ARG A 393 -10.05 8.23 -16.13
C ARG A 393 -10.13 7.89 -17.62
N LEU A 394 -9.97 8.87 -18.52
CA LEU A 394 -10.06 8.64 -19.97
C LEU A 394 -8.95 7.70 -20.47
N LEU A 395 -7.73 7.85 -19.92
CA LEU A 395 -6.62 6.95 -20.25
C LEU A 395 -6.92 5.52 -19.78
N HIS A 396 -7.50 5.36 -18.60
CA HIS A 396 -7.92 4.05 -18.09
C HIS A 396 -9.02 3.42 -18.96
N GLU A 397 -10.09 4.18 -19.27
CA GLU A 397 -11.19 3.72 -20.14
C GLU A 397 -10.69 3.31 -21.53
N PHE A 398 -9.75 4.07 -22.12
CA PHE A 398 -9.15 3.73 -23.41
C PHE A 398 -8.33 2.44 -23.35
N ASN A 399 -7.59 2.20 -22.27
CA ASN A 399 -6.84 0.96 -22.10
C ASN A 399 -7.77 -0.24 -21.91
N SER A 400 -8.83 -0.10 -21.11
CA SER A 400 -9.79 -1.17 -20.86
C SER A 400 -10.66 -1.52 -22.08
N GLY A 401 -11.04 -0.53 -22.91
CA GLY A 401 -11.92 -0.74 -24.07
C GLY A 401 -11.22 -1.25 -25.33
N ASN A 402 -9.88 -1.29 -25.38
CA ASN A 402 -9.11 -1.80 -26.52
C ASN A 402 -8.46 -3.17 -26.26
N CYS A 403 -8.64 -3.75 -25.08
CA CYS A 403 -8.35 -5.16 -24.87
C CYS A 403 -9.51 -5.97 -25.44
N PRO A 404 -9.29 -6.89 -26.40
CA PRO A 404 -10.32 -7.87 -26.72
C PRO A 404 -10.76 -8.54 -25.41
N GLU A 405 -12.06 -8.80 -25.26
CA GLU A 405 -12.57 -9.78 -24.31
C GLU A 405 -12.03 -11.14 -24.76
N GLU A 406 -10.73 -11.36 -24.58
CA GLU A 406 -10.22 -12.71 -24.54
C GLU A 406 -10.86 -13.30 -23.28
N GLU A 407 -11.76 -14.26 -23.50
CA GLU A 407 -12.12 -15.30 -22.55
C GLU A 407 -10.83 -16.07 -22.22
N ASP A 408 -9.89 -15.39 -21.58
CA ASP A 408 -8.63 -15.97 -21.18
C ASP A 408 -8.91 -16.58 -19.81
N ASP A 409 -9.12 -17.89 -19.79
CA ASP A 409 -9.24 -18.68 -18.55
C ASP A 409 -8.02 -18.47 -17.61
N GLU A 410 -6.92 -17.86 -18.09
CA GLU A 410 -5.78 -17.39 -17.28
C GLU A 410 -6.08 -16.15 -16.40
N LEU A 411 -7.21 -15.45 -16.61
CA LEU A 411 -7.56 -14.22 -15.88
C LEU A 411 -7.91 -14.45 -14.40
N GLU A 412 -8.21 -15.68 -13.98
CA GLU A 412 -8.62 -15.98 -12.60
C GLU A 412 -7.47 -16.20 -11.62
N ILE A 413 -6.25 -16.46 -12.11
CA ILE A 413 -5.17 -16.92 -11.26
C ILE A 413 -4.37 -15.71 -10.73
N HIS A 414 -4.22 -15.61 -9.41
CA HIS A 414 -3.37 -14.61 -8.77
C HIS A 414 -1.90 -14.90 -9.06
N HIS A 415 -1.05 -13.89 -9.27
CA HIS A 415 0.35 -14.09 -9.65
C HIS A 415 1.16 -15.00 -8.69
N GLU A 416 0.78 -15.05 -7.41
CA GLU A 416 1.38 -15.94 -6.39
C GLU A 416 1.02 -17.42 -6.59
N GLN A 417 0.04 -17.75 -7.45
CA GLN A 417 -0.35 -19.12 -7.79
C GLN A 417 0.37 -19.67 -9.04
N THR A 418 1.22 -18.85 -9.68
CA THR A 418 2.04 -19.31 -10.81
C THR A 418 3.13 -20.27 -10.35
N THR A 419 3.46 -21.27 -11.19
CA THR A 419 4.52 -22.25 -10.89
C THR A 419 5.86 -21.57 -10.61
N SER A 420 6.22 -20.56 -11.40
CA SER A 420 7.49 -19.82 -11.22
C SER A 420 7.57 -19.11 -9.87
N TYR A 421 6.46 -18.54 -9.40
CA TYR A 421 6.40 -17.96 -8.06
C TYR A 421 6.54 -19.02 -6.98
N GLN A 422 5.81 -20.14 -7.11
CA GLN A 422 5.84 -21.23 -6.13
C GLN A 422 7.21 -21.90 -6.03
N THR A 423 7.89 -22.15 -7.15
CA THR A 423 9.26 -22.69 -7.16
C THR A 423 10.21 -21.75 -6.44
N ARG A 424 10.21 -20.45 -6.78
CA ARG A 424 11.06 -19.46 -6.10
C ARG A 424 10.75 -19.37 -4.60
N PHE A 425 9.48 -19.43 -4.21
CA PHE A 425 9.08 -19.42 -2.80
C PHE A 425 9.62 -20.66 -2.07
N LEU A 426 9.51 -21.84 -2.68
CA LEU A 426 10.05 -23.08 -2.13
C LEU A 426 11.58 -23.05 -2.01
N ASP A 427 12.28 -22.49 -2.99
CA ASP A 427 13.74 -22.30 -2.94
C ASP A 427 14.15 -21.42 -1.75
N MET A 428 13.39 -20.33 -1.50
CA MET A 428 13.62 -19.46 -0.35
C MET A 428 13.35 -20.18 0.98
N CYS A 429 12.28 -20.97 1.07
CA CYS A 429 11.98 -21.79 2.26
C CYS A 429 13.09 -22.82 2.51
N THR A 430 13.53 -23.51 1.46
CA THR A 430 14.59 -24.53 1.55
C THR A 430 15.90 -23.89 2.04
N ALA A 431 16.31 -22.77 1.43
CA ALA A 431 17.53 -22.07 1.85
C ALA A 431 17.46 -21.59 3.31
N LEU A 432 16.32 -21.08 3.77
CA LEU A 432 16.17 -20.65 5.17
C LEU A 432 16.14 -21.84 6.14
N ARG A 433 15.47 -22.94 5.76
CA ARG A 433 15.44 -24.17 6.57
C ARG A 433 16.84 -24.77 6.72
N ASP A 434 17.62 -24.82 5.65
CA ASP A 434 18.99 -25.35 5.67
C ASP A 434 19.88 -24.56 6.62
N ILE A 435 19.68 -23.23 6.71
CA ILE A 435 20.33 -22.38 7.71
C ILE A 435 19.91 -22.83 9.12
N PHE A 436 18.63 -23.00 9.43
CA PHE A 436 18.23 -23.49 10.76
C PHE A 436 18.82 -24.86 11.11
N ASN A 437 18.92 -25.77 10.13
CA ASN A 437 19.52 -27.08 10.32
C ASN A 437 21.04 -27.03 10.56
N GLU A 438 21.76 -26.05 10.00
CA GLU A 438 23.18 -25.82 10.29
C GLU A 438 23.41 -25.38 11.74
N TYR A 439 22.52 -24.55 12.29
CA TYR A 439 22.70 -23.97 13.62
C TYR A 439 22.08 -24.78 14.75
N GLU A 440 20.88 -25.34 14.54
CA GLU A 440 20.08 -26.23 15.39
C GLU A 440 18.59 -25.84 15.27
N ASN A 441 17.71 -26.84 15.15
CA ASN A 441 16.27 -26.61 15.09
C ASN A 441 15.80 -25.97 16.42
N PRO A 442 15.20 -24.76 16.41
CA PRO A 442 14.76 -24.05 17.60
C PRO A 442 13.76 -24.81 18.47
N PHE A 443 12.99 -25.72 17.87
CA PHE A 443 11.95 -26.50 18.55
C PHE A 443 12.48 -27.84 19.10
N SER A 444 13.71 -28.22 18.77
CA SER A 444 14.38 -29.44 19.26
C SER A 444 15.43 -29.16 20.35
N VAL A 445 15.68 -27.89 20.68
CA VAL A 445 16.65 -27.49 21.70
C VAL A 445 16.26 -28.06 23.06
N SER A 446 17.17 -28.84 23.68
CA SER A 446 16.95 -29.41 25.02
C SER A 446 17.51 -28.57 26.17
N ASP A 447 18.29 -27.51 25.87
CA ASP A 447 18.85 -26.63 26.89
C ASP A 447 17.70 -25.91 27.64
N PRO A 448 17.67 -25.97 28.99
CA PRO A 448 16.61 -25.34 29.78
C PRO A 448 16.68 -23.82 29.79
N ASN A 449 17.77 -23.21 29.33
CA ASN A 449 17.92 -21.77 29.26
C ASN A 449 17.44 -21.19 27.93
N LEU A 450 17.15 -19.90 27.93
CA LEU A 450 16.85 -19.16 26.70
C LEU A 450 18.14 -18.96 25.90
N LEU A 451 18.19 -19.54 24.70
CA LEU A 451 19.34 -19.47 23.81
C LEU A 451 19.11 -18.46 22.68
N VAL A 452 20.16 -17.67 22.40
CA VAL A 452 20.30 -17.01 21.10
C VAL A 452 20.84 -18.04 20.11
N ILE A 453 19.96 -18.56 19.25
CA ILE A 453 20.35 -19.47 18.16
C ILE A 453 20.99 -18.62 17.08
N ASP A 454 22.28 -18.31 17.24
CA ASP A 454 23.17 -17.73 16.23
C ASP A 454 24.56 -18.38 16.36
N VAL A 455 25.55 -17.87 15.62
CA VAL A 455 26.94 -18.33 15.61
C VAL A 455 27.57 -18.43 17.01
N SER A 456 27.04 -17.68 17.98
CA SER A 456 27.61 -17.56 19.32
C SER A 456 26.89 -18.35 20.41
N ARG A 457 25.74 -18.99 20.13
CA ARG A 457 24.91 -19.79 21.07
C ARG A 457 24.97 -19.25 22.51
N VAL A 458 24.43 -18.05 22.70
CA VAL A 458 24.52 -17.33 23.98
C VAL A 458 23.32 -17.66 24.87
N VAL A 459 23.61 -18.09 26.09
CA VAL A 459 22.63 -18.25 27.17
C VAL A 459 22.21 -16.87 27.71
N MET A 460 20.91 -16.60 27.70
CA MET A 460 20.32 -15.38 28.26
C MET A 460 20.15 -15.49 29.78
N GLU A 461 20.06 -14.35 30.47
CA GLU A 461 19.80 -14.33 31.91
C GLU A 461 18.40 -14.87 32.22
N GLU A 462 18.27 -15.61 33.33
CA GLU A 462 17.00 -16.26 33.74
C GLU A 462 15.84 -15.26 33.87
N SER A 463 16.11 -14.05 34.36
CA SER A 463 15.11 -12.99 34.47
C SER A 463 14.50 -12.60 33.12
N VAL A 464 15.27 -12.68 32.03
CA VAL A 464 14.80 -12.41 30.67
C VAL A 464 13.88 -13.53 30.18
N ALA A 465 14.23 -14.79 30.47
CA ALA A 465 13.38 -15.94 30.16
C ALA A 465 12.04 -15.84 30.91
N GLN A 466 12.06 -15.53 32.21
CA GLN A 466 10.84 -15.34 33.01
C GLN A 466 9.97 -14.19 32.47
N GLU A 467 10.58 -13.06 32.08
CA GLU A 467 9.84 -11.94 31.51
C GLU A 467 9.20 -12.31 30.17
N LEU A 468 9.93 -13.02 29.30
CA LEU A 468 9.44 -13.54 28.03
C LEU A 468 8.23 -14.47 28.19
N MET A 469 8.30 -15.42 29.12
CA MET A 469 7.20 -16.37 29.38
C MET A 469 5.92 -15.68 29.86
N SER A 470 6.02 -14.45 30.38
CA SER A 470 4.88 -13.64 30.84
C SER A 470 4.44 -12.54 29.85
N ALA A 471 5.06 -12.48 28.66
CA ALA A 471 4.92 -11.37 27.71
C ALA A 471 3.47 -11.05 27.33
N GLU A 472 2.70 -12.07 26.93
CA GLU A 472 1.31 -11.91 26.49
C GLU A 472 0.40 -11.43 27.63
N ALA A 473 0.56 -12.02 28.82
CA ALA A 473 -0.18 -11.62 30.02
C ALA A 473 0.14 -10.17 30.41
N LYS A 474 1.41 -9.77 30.34
CA LYS A 474 1.87 -8.40 30.61
C LYS A 474 1.30 -7.41 29.59
N GLY A 475 1.35 -7.72 28.30
CA GLY A 475 0.74 -6.90 27.24
C GLY A 475 -0.77 -6.72 27.45
N THR A 476 -1.47 -7.80 27.79
CA THR A 476 -2.92 -7.79 28.06
C THR A 476 -3.26 -6.93 29.29
N ALA A 477 -2.46 -7.03 30.36
CA ALA A 477 -2.62 -6.19 31.55
C ALA A 477 -2.42 -4.69 31.23
N LEU A 478 -1.44 -4.35 30.37
CA LEU A 478 -1.22 -2.97 29.92
C LEU A 478 -2.42 -2.42 29.14
N VAL A 479 -3.02 -3.22 28.26
CA VAL A 479 -4.25 -2.85 27.55
C VAL A 479 -5.38 -2.57 28.54
N LYS A 480 -5.59 -3.46 29.51
CA LYS A 480 -6.64 -3.32 30.52
C LYS A 480 -6.47 -2.04 31.35
N SER A 481 -5.26 -1.80 31.87
CA SER A 481 -4.95 -0.56 32.61
C SER A 481 -5.19 0.67 31.74
N PHE A 482 -4.78 0.68 30.47
CA PHE A 482 -5.05 1.80 29.58
C PHE A 482 -6.54 2.10 29.42
N VAL A 483 -7.37 1.06 29.27
CA VAL A 483 -8.83 1.20 29.12
C VAL A 483 -9.46 1.74 30.40
N GLU A 484 -9.12 1.15 31.54
CA GLU A 484 -9.61 1.58 32.85
C GLU A 484 -9.22 3.04 33.13
N ASP A 485 -7.95 3.38 32.92
CA ASP A 485 -7.43 4.70 33.26
C ASP A 485 -7.92 5.81 32.34
N ARG A 486 -8.19 5.54 31.05
CA ARG A 486 -8.39 6.60 30.05
C ARG A 486 -9.71 6.57 29.31
N LEU A 487 -10.40 5.45 29.27
CA LEU A 487 -11.62 5.27 28.46
C LEU A 487 -12.86 5.03 29.31
N VAL A 488 -12.73 4.37 30.46
CA VAL A 488 -13.85 4.05 31.35
C VAL A 488 -13.94 5.03 32.51
N ASN A 489 -12.87 5.16 33.28
CA ASN A 489 -12.89 6.06 34.43
C ASN A 489 -12.73 7.50 33.92
N ASN A 490 -13.58 8.41 34.42
CA ASN A 490 -13.48 9.85 34.14
C ASN A 490 -12.28 10.45 34.92
N THR A 491 -11.08 9.94 34.65
CA THR A 491 -9.86 10.25 35.39
C THR A 491 -9.26 11.57 34.95
N LYS A 492 -8.25 12.03 35.70
CA LYS A 492 -7.41 13.17 35.33
C LYS A 492 -6.54 12.90 34.08
N THR A 493 -6.34 11.64 33.71
CA THR A 493 -5.42 11.22 32.64
C THR A 493 -6.15 11.20 31.31
N LYS A 494 -5.79 12.10 30.40
CA LYS A 494 -6.48 12.27 29.13
C LYS A 494 -5.98 11.26 28.09
N ILE A 495 -6.80 11.02 27.06
CA ILE A 495 -6.44 10.13 25.96
C ILE A 495 -5.11 10.51 25.26
N PHE A 496 -4.84 11.80 25.14
CA PHE A 496 -3.64 12.33 24.47
C PHE A 496 -2.40 12.37 25.35
N ASP A 497 -2.53 12.19 26.67
CA ASP A 497 -1.37 12.24 27.56
C ASP A 497 -0.38 11.12 27.20
N PRO A 498 0.94 11.32 27.41
CA PRO A 498 1.94 10.28 27.13
C PRO A 498 1.58 8.95 27.79
N ILE A 499 1.80 7.85 27.08
CA ILE A 499 1.67 6.49 27.63
C ILE A 499 3.02 6.13 28.26
N LYS A 500 3.02 5.47 29.42
CA LYS A 500 4.26 5.00 30.04
C LYS A 500 4.85 3.87 29.18
N LYS A 501 6.16 3.91 28.94
CA LYS A 501 6.86 2.82 28.25
C LYS A 501 6.93 1.58 29.15
N CYS A 502 6.68 0.41 28.57
CA CYS A 502 6.91 -0.89 29.17
C CYS A 502 8.42 -1.20 29.23
N SER A 503 9.18 -0.80 28.20
CA SER A 503 10.62 -1.05 28.07
C SER A 503 10.96 -2.54 28.20
N PHE A 504 10.14 -3.39 27.56
CA PHE A 504 10.33 -4.83 27.52
C PHE A 504 11.60 -5.17 26.73
N VAL A 505 12.49 -5.99 27.32
CA VAL A 505 13.78 -6.35 26.71
C VAL A 505 13.87 -7.86 26.52
N ILE A 506 13.94 -8.31 25.26
CA ILE A 506 14.15 -9.73 24.92
C ILE A 506 15.64 -10.06 24.84
N PHE A 507 16.45 -9.22 24.19
CA PHE A 507 17.90 -9.44 24.06
C PHE A 507 18.68 -8.26 24.64
N GLY A 508 18.90 -8.30 25.95
CA GLY A 508 19.69 -7.33 26.72
C GLY A 508 21.18 -7.69 26.83
N LYS A 509 21.85 -7.21 27.90
CA LYS A 509 23.30 -7.45 28.14
C LYS A 509 23.62 -8.96 28.11
N LYS A 510 24.36 -9.38 27.08
CA LYS A 510 24.80 -10.77 26.90
C LYS A 510 25.80 -11.16 28.00
N ARG A 511 25.55 -12.23 28.77
CA ARG A 511 26.63 -12.96 29.45
C ARG A 511 27.32 -13.85 28.42
N ARG A 512 28.57 -13.52 28.06
CA ARG A 512 29.38 -14.38 27.17
C ARG A 512 29.78 -15.64 27.93
N ILE A 513 28.97 -16.69 27.84
CA ILE A 513 29.42 -18.05 28.17
C ILE A 513 29.83 -18.68 26.83
N LYS A 514 31.14 -18.90 26.64
CA LYS A 514 31.64 -19.60 25.44
C LYS A 514 31.26 -21.07 25.56
N VAL A 515 30.30 -21.52 24.77
CA VAL A 515 30.09 -22.94 24.51
C VAL A 515 31.00 -23.34 23.34
N HIS A 516 31.78 -24.40 23.48
CA HIS A 516 32.80 -24.82 22.50
C HIS A 516 32.10 -25.38 21.26
N CYS A 517 32.25 -24.73 20.09
CA CYS A 517 31.69 -25.23 18.84
C CYS A 517 32.66 -26.23 18.18
N CYS A 518 32.13 -27.39 17.76
CA CYS A 518 32.85 -28.39 16.98
C CYS A 518 32.28 -28.42 15.56
N SER A 519 32.61 -27.44 14.72
CA SER A 519 32.81 -27.65 13.27
C SER A 519 33.47 -26.41 12.66
N LYS A 520 34.52 -26.66 11.87
CA LYS A 520 35.18 -25.66 11.03
C LYS A 520 34.79 -25.97 9.59
N HIS A 521 33.70 -25.43 9.04
CA HIS A 521 33.51 -25.34 7.59
C HIS A 521 32.32 -24.44 7.25
N SER A 522 32.56 -23.20 6.82
CA SER A 522 31.88 -22.55 5.68
C SER A 522 32.27 -21.06 5.59
N ASN A 523 32.68 -20.63 4.39
CA ASN A 523 33.05 -19.24 4.06
C ASN A 523 31.80 -18.44 3.62
N LEU A 524 30.76 -18.33 4.46
CA LEU A 524 29.59 -17.51 4.17
C LEU A 524 29.31 -16.50 5.31
N PRO A 525 28.89 -15.25 5.02
CA PRO A 525 28.80 -14.22 6.06
C PRO A 525 27.69 -14.50 7.08
N CYS A 526 28.12 -14.67 8.33
CA CYS A 526 27.42 -14.88 9.60
C CYS A 526 26.33 -13.85 10.01
N SER A 527 25.81 -12.98 9.13
CA SER A 527 24.90 -11.88 9.50
C SER A 527 23.41 -12.23 9.45
N PHE A 528 23.02 -13.35 8.84
CA PHE A 528 21.62 -13.62 8.50
C PHE A 528 20.72 -13.90 9.73
N ILE A 529 21.18 -14.72 10.68
CA ILE A 529 20.35 -15.13 11.84
C ILE A 529 20.35 -14.07 12.96
N ARG A 530 21.49 -13.40 13.15
CA ARG A 530 21.67 -12.38 14.19
C ARG A 530 20.75 -11.17 13.97
N ASP A 531 20.54 -10.78 12.71
CA ASP A 531 19.61 -9.69 12.35
C ASP A 531 18.14 -10.16 12.26
N PHE A 532 17.87 -11.46 12.07
CA PHE A 532 16.53 -12.04 12.20
C PHE A 532 16.01 -12.03 13.65
N SER A 533 16.91 -12.25 14.62
CA SER A 533 16.62 -12.24 16.05
C SER A 533 16.55 -10.82 16.65
N LEU A 534 17.24 -9.83 16.04
CA LEU A 534 17.25 -8.43 16.49
C LEU A 534 16.21 -7.53 15.80
N SER A 535 15.64 -7.93 14.65
CA SER A 535 14.73 -7.09 13.84
C SER A 535 13.30 -6.96 14.37
N ALA A 536 12.95 -7.62 15.49
CA ALA A 536 11.76 -7.26 16.28
C ALA A 536 11.89 -5.86 16.94
N LEU A 537 13.08 -5.26 16.92
CA LEU A 537 13.35 -3.91 17.42
C LEU A 537 14.08 -3.05 16.38
N PRO A 538 13.38 -2.27 15.55
CA PRO A 538 13.90 -0.99 15.13
C PRO A 538 13.46 0.06 16.17
N GLY A 539 14.42 0.45 17.00
CA GLY A 539 14.40 1.72 17.68
C GLY A 539 14.92 2.81 16.73
N THR A 540 14.02 3.69 16.32
CA THR A 540 14.18 5.15 16.18
C THR A 540 12.79 5.73 16.16
#